data_AF-A0A7L2PN02-F1
#
_entry.id   AF-A0A7L2PN02-F1
#
_cell.length_a   1.000
_cell.length_b   1.000
_cell.length_c   1.000
_cell.angle_alpha   90.00
_cell.angle_beta   90.00
_cell.angle_gamma   90.00
#
_symmetry.space_group_name_H-M   'P 1'
#
loop_
_entity.id
_entity.type
_entity.pdbx_description
1 polymer ?
#
loop_
_entity_poly.entity_id
_entity_poly.type
_entity_poly.pdbx_seq_one_letter_code
_entity_poly.pdbx_strand_id
1 'polypeptide(L)'
;WVSNRPPTKTMTFGWHRSETLGALASVLSIWVVTAALVYLAAARIISNNYEIEARAMLATSACAVGVNLVMAYILHQSPAGHGHGTGAYEQLESSVACQPSHSALPGSTSVRAAFVHVVGDLLQSVSVLVAATIIYFKPQFKIADPISTLFFSVFVLGSTITILRDVFRVLMEGTPRGLEFDAVKEVLLGASGVRGVHDLHLWALTLSHPAVSVHVAVDAGADTEMVLQEVTAQLQSRFGFALCTVQVEQHQESA
;
A
#
# COMPACT_ATOMS: atom_id res chain seq x y z
N TRP A 1 1.53 15.87 -1.95
CA TRP A 1 2.22 17.18 -1.92
C TRP A 1 3.45 17.22 -1.01
N VAL A 2 3.36 16.87 0.28
CA VAL A 2 4.49 16.98 1.24
C VAL A 2 5.68 16.09 0.85
N SER A 3 5.45 14.88 0.35
CA SER A 3 6.48 13.93 -0.11
C SER A 3 7.41 14.47 -1.19
N ASN A 4 6.93 15.41 -2.04
CA ASN A 4 7.72 15.97 -3.15
C ASN A 4 8.57 17.18 -2.75
N ARG A 5 8.59 17.56 -1.46
CA ARG A 5 9.44 18.66 -0.99
C ARG A 5 10.92 18.24 -1.04
N PRO A 6 11.83 19.14 -1.44
CA PRO A 6 13.24 18.83 -1.53
C PRO A 6 13.86 18.51 -0.14
N PRO A 7 14.99 17.80 -0.11
CA PRO A 7 15.75 17.54 1.13
C PRO A 7 16.15 18.81 1.87
N THR A 8 16.16 18.74 3.20
CA THR A 8 16.59 19.83 4.09
C THR A 8 17.73 19.35 4.99
N LYS A 9 18.40 20.27 5.70
CA LYS A 9 19.48 19.90 6.64
C LYS A 9 19.02 19.00 7.79
N THR A 10 17.74 19.06 8.16
CA THR A 10 17.14 18.21 9.20
C THR A 10 16.51 16.94 8.64
N MET A 11 16.13 16.93 7.36
CA MET A 11 15.55 15.79 6.65
C MET A 11 16.40 15.51 5.40
N THR A 12 17.55 14.85 5.60
CA THR A 12 18.59 14.65 4.59
C THR A 12 18.16 13.78 3.42
N PHE A 13 17.26 12.82 3.67
CA PHE A 13 16.62 12.00 2.65
C PHE A 13 15.34 12.64 2.07
N GLY A 14 14.99 13.86 2.47
CA GLY A 14 13.74 14.51 2.06
C GLY A 14 12.51 14.03 2.82
N TRP A 15 11.34 14.42 2.32
CA TRP A 15 10.05 14.20 2.98
C TRP A 15 9.34 12.94 2.53
N HIS A 16 10.04 12.01 1.88
CA HIS A 16 9.43 10.82 1.27
C HIS A 16 8.64 9.97 2.27
N ARG A 17 9.15 9.77 3.50
CA ARG A 17 8.43 9.02 4.56
C ARG A 17 7.10 9.65 5.01
N SER A 18 6.87 10.94 4.71
CA SER A 18 5.59 11.61 5.03
C SER A 18 4.39 10.96 4.33
N GLU A 19 4.61 10.35 3.16
CA GLU A 19 3.59 9.58 2.45
C GLU A 19 3.17 8.35 3.25
N THR A 20 4.14 7.62 3.81
CA THR A 20 3.90 6.42 4.64
C THR A 20 3.25 6.78 5.98
N LEU A 21 3.59 7.93 6.56
CA LEU A 21 2.96 8.42 7.78
C LEU A 21 1.52 8.92 7.55
N GLY A 22 1.27 9.64 6.45
CA GLY A 22 -0.08 10.05 6.07
C GLY A 22 -0.98 8.85 5.82
N ALA A 23 -0.46 7.86 5.11
CA ALA A 23 -1.04 6.54 4.97
C ALA A 23 -1.41 5.94 6.34
N LEU A 24 -0.45 5.78 7.27
CA LEU A 24 -0.75 5.24 8.60
C LEU A 24 -1.92 5.96 9.30
N ALA A 25 -1.92 7.29 9.25
CA ALA A 25 -2.99 8.11 9.85
C ALA A 25 -4.36 7.86 9.20
N SER A 26 -4.42 7.68 7.88
CA SER A 26 -5.65 7.32 7.17
C SER A 26 -6.20 5.97 7.61
N VAL A 27 -5.38 4.91 7.68
CA VAL A 27 -5.84 3.58 8.15
C VAL A 27 -6.32 3.65 9.61
N LEU A 28 -5.62 4.38 10.48
CA LEU A 28 -6.08 4.57 11.85
C LEU A 28 -7.43 5.31 11.91
N SER A 29 -7.65 6.28 11.02
CA SER A 29 -8.92 7.01 10.92
C SER A 29 -10.06 6.07 10.49
N ILE A 30 -9.82 5.20 9.51
CA ILE A 30 -10.77 4.14 9.11
C ILE A 30 -11.13 3.25 10.28
N TRP A 31 -10.13 2.83 11.07
CA TRP A 31 -10.35 1.96 12.22
C TRP A 31 -11.19 2.63 13.29
N VAL A 32 -10.97 3.92 13.55
CA VAL A 32 -11.79 4.70 14.48
C VAL A 32 -13.24 4.78 13.98
N VAL A 33 -13.46 5.11 12.72
CA VAL A 33 -14.80 5.17 12.13
C VAL A 33 -15.47 3.79 12.14
N THR A 34 -14.75 2.75 11.75
CA THR A 34 -15.24 1.37 11.74
C THR A 34 -15.60 0.89 13.14
N ALA A 35 -14.76 1.16 14.14
CA ALA A 35 -15.05 0.83 15.53
C ALA A 35 -16.31 1.57 16.04
N ALA A 36 -16.49 2.83 15.66
CA ALA A 36 -17.71 3.58 15.98
C ALA A 36 -18.94 2.95 15.29
N LEU A 37 -18.86 2.56 14.02
CA LEU A 37 -19.95 1.90 13.31
C LEU A 37 -20.29 0.53 13.90
N VAL A 38 -19.29 -0.28 14.27
CA VAL A 38 -19.49 -1.56 14.96
C VAL A 38 -20.16 -1.35 16.30
N TYR A 39 -19.71 -0.36 17.08
CA TYR A 39 -20.34 -0.01 18.35
C TYR A 39 -21.81 0.40 18.17
N LEU A 40 -22.10 1.28 17.20
CA LEU A 40 -23.46 1.71 16.88
C LEU A 40 -24.34 0.54 16.41
N ALA A 41 -23.81 -0.36 15.58
CA ALA A 41 -24.51 -1.56 15.13
C ALA A 41 -24.81 -2.50 16.29
N ALA A 42 -23.83 -2.78 17.17
CA ALA A 42 -24.03 -3.60 18.36
C ALA A 42 -25.06 -2.97 19.32
N ALA A 43 -25.01 -1.66 19.53
CA ALA A 43 -25.98 -0.94 20.34
C ALA A 43 -27.41 -1.04 19.76
N ARG A 44 -27.57 -0.97 18.43
CA ARG A 44 -28.88 -1.18 17.75
C ARG A 44 -29.42 -2.59 18.00
N ILE A 45 -28.57 -3.61 17.96
CA ILE A 45 -28.96 -5.01 18.23
C ILE A 45 -29.45 -5.19 19.67
N ILE A 46 -28.75 -4.60 20.65
CA ILE A 46 -29.09 -4.75 22.08
C ILE A 46 -30.32 -3.95 22.47
N SER A 47 -30.42 -2.69 22.00
CA SER A 47 -31.51 -1.78 22.40
C SER A 47 -32.86 -2.15 21.79
N ASN A 48 -32.88 -2.83 20.64
CA ASN A 48 -34.05 -3.38 19.91
C ASN A 48 -35.25 -2.42 19.69
N ASN A 49 -35.13 -1.15 20.08
CA ASN A 49 -36.15 -0.12 19.98
C ASN A 49 -35.60 1.03 19.15
N TYR A 50 -35.66 0.86 17.83
CA TYR A 50 -35.30 1.90 16.87
C TYR A 50 -36.27 1.91 15.70
N GLU A 51 -36.72 3.10 15.33
CA GLU A 51 -37.50 3.33 14.12
C GLU A 51 -36.55 3.71 13.00
N ILE A 52 -36.51 2.87 11.96
CA ILE A 52 -35.76 3.17 10.75
C ILE A 52 -36.73 3.75 9.74
N GLU A 53 -36.48 4.96 9.26
CA GLU A 53 -37.18 5.50 8.12
C GLU A 53 -36.67 4.81 6.84
N ALA A 54 -37.28 3.67 6.50
CA ALA A 54 -36.84 2.81 5.40
C ALA A 54 -36.78 3.53 4.05
N ARG A 55 -37.64 4.53 3.82
CA ARG A 55 -37.65 5.34 2.59
C ARG A 55 -36.40 6.20 2.47
N ALA A 56 -35.99 6.86 3.55
CA ALA A 56 -34.78 7.67 3.57
C ALA A 56 -33.53 6.78 3.38
N MET A 57 -33.47 5.64 4.07
CA MET A 57 -32.35 4.68 3.94
C MET A 57 -32.23 4.09 2.53
N LEU A 58 -33.36 3.79 1.88
CA LEU A 58 -33.38 3.27 0.50
C LEU A 58 -32.93 4.35 -0.49
N ALA A 59 -33.37 5.59 -0.32
CA ALA A 59 -32.94 6.71 -1.17
C ALA A 59 -31.44 7.01 -1.02
N THR A 60 -30.91 7.06 0.20
CA THR A 60 -29.48 7.36 0.44
C THR A 60 -28.58 6.23 -0.05
N SER A 61 -28.94 4.96 0.17
CA SER A 61 -28.17 3.80 -0.32
C SER A 61 -28.22 3.67 -1.84
N ALA A 62 -29.36 3.93 -2.48
CA ALA A 62 -29.46 3.95 -3.95
C ALA A 62 -28.59 5.06 -4.57
N CYS A 63 -28.57 6.25 -3.95
CA CYS A 63 -27.68 7.34 -4.35
C CYS A 63 -26.21 6.93 -4.23
N ALA A 64 -25.82 6.31 -3.11
CA ALA A 64 -24.45 5.83 -2.89
C ALA A 64 -24.01 4.79 -3.93
N VAL A 65 -24.87 3.82 -4.27
CA VAL A 65 -24.61 2.87 -5.36
C VAL A 65 -24.43 3.61 -6.69
N GLY A 66 -25.30 4.58 -7.00
CA GLY A 66 -25.20 5.39 -8.21
C GLY A 66 -23.86 6.14 -8.32
N VAL A 67 -23.42 6.80 -7.24
CA VAL A 67 -22.13 7.49 -7.19
C VAL A 67 -20.97 6.52 -7.40
N ASN A 68 -20.99 5.36 -6.73
CA ASN A 68 -19.92 4.36 -6.86
C ASN A 68 -19.88 3.73 -8.27
N LEU A 69 -21.03 3.58 -8.93
CA LEU A 69 -21.09 3.15 -10.33
C LEU A 69 -20.52 4.21 -11.28
N VAL A 70 -20.82 5.50 -11.06
CA VAL A 70 -20.23 6.59 -11.84
C VAL A 70 -18.71 6.63 -11.65
N MET A 71 -18.23 6.48 -10.42
CA MET A 71 -16.79 6.42 -10.11
C MET A 71 -16.13 5.23 -10.82
N ALA A 72 -16.76 4.05 -10.81
CA ALA A 72 -16.29 2.86 -11.51
C ALA A 72 -16.23 3.09 -13.04
N TYR A 73 -17.26 3.74 -13.59
CA TYR A 73 -17.36 4.02 -15.01
C TYR A 73 -16.32 5.05 -15.47
N ILE A 74 -16.05 6.10 -14.69
CA ILE A 74 -14.99 7.08 -14.98
C ILE A 74 -13.63 6.38 -15.01
N LEU A 75 -13.36 5.51 -14.05
CA LEU A 75 -12.09 4.81 -13.98
C LEU A 75 -11.92 3.78 -15.10
N HIS A 76 -13.01 3.12 -15.53
CA HIS A 76 -13.00 2.20 -16.67
C HIS A 76 -12.82 2.92 -18.02
N GLN A 77 -13.31 4.16 -18.15
CA GLN A 77 -13.16 5.01 -19.35
C GLN A 77 -11.80 5.71 -19.44
N SER A 78 -10.80 5.33 -18.65
CA SER A 78 -9.43 5.81 -18.83
C SER A 78 -8.62 4.81 -19.66
N PRO A 79 -8.83 4.65 -20.99
CA PRO A 79 -7.86 3.98 -21.84
C PRO A 79 -6.63 4.87 -21.93
N ALA A 80 -5.46 4.23 -21.80
CA ALA A 80 -4.12 4.82 -21.94
C ALA A 80 -4.06 6.02 -22.91
N GLY A 81 -4.11 7.24 -22.37
CA GLY A 81 -4.12 8.45 -23.18
C GLY A 81 -4.11 9.73 -22.36
N HIS A 82 -2.93 10.33 -22.29
CA HIS A 82 -2.63 11.72 -21.88
C HIS A 82 -2.37 11.95 -20.38
N GLY A 83 -1.09 12.20 -20.11
CA GLY A 83 -0.59 12.54 -18.80
C GLY A 83 -1.00 13.95 -18.38
N HIS A 84 -1.39 14.07 -17.12
CA HIS A 84 -1.24 15.27 -16.32
C HIS A 84 -1.02 14.85 -14.86
N GLY A 85 0.08 15.37 -14.28
CA GLY A 85 0.20 15.71 -12.86
C GLY A 85 -0.03 14.58 -11.85
N THR A 86 1.08 14.03 -11.35
CA THR A 86 1.25 13.29 -10.10
C THR A 86 0.28 13.70 -8.98
N GLY A 87 -0.82 12.96 -8.84
CA GLY A 87 -1.62 12.83 -7.62
C GLY A 87 -1.23 11.56 -6.89
N ALA A 88 -0.08 11.57 -6.22
CA ALA A 88 0.24 10.53 -5.24
C ALA A 88 -0.66 10.75 -4.00
N TYR A 89 -1.20 9.64 -3.49
CA TYR A 89 -1.96 9.44 -2.24
C TYR A 89 -3.39 10.03 -2.13
N GLU A 90 -4.33 9.47 -2.89
CA GLU A 90 -5.68 9.17 -2.36
C GLU A 90 -5.80 7.65 -2.15
N GLN A 91 -4.68 7.06 -1.75
CA GLN A 91 -4.44 5.62 -1.75
C GLN A 91 -4.08 5.20 -0.34
N LEU A 92 -5.08 5.11 0.55
CA LEU A 92 -4.98 4.21 1.69
C LEU A 92 -6.32 3.75 2.29
N GLU A 93 -7.33 3.52 1.46
CA GLU A 93 -8.47 2.68 1.82
C GLU A 93 -8.60 1.59 0.75
N SER A 94 -8.84 0.33 1.14
CA SER A 94 -8.99 -0.85 0.27
C SER A 94 -7.72 -1.64 -0.07
N SER A 95 -7.56 -2.75 0.66
CA SER A 95 -6.83 -3.94 0.19
C SER A 95 -7.74 -5.15 0.29
N VAL A 96 -8.76 -5.16 -0.56
CA VAL A 96 -9.54 -6.36 -0.85
C VAL A 96 -8.86 -7.09 -2.00
N ALA A 97 -8.57 -8.37 -1.78
CA ALA A 97 -8.07 -9.36 -2.74
C ALA A 97 -6.60 -9.25 -3.19
N CYS A 98 -5.78 -10.19 -2.69
CA CYS A 98 -4.46 -10.51 -3.24
C CYS A 98 -4.57 -11.45 -4.45
N GLN A 99 -3.84 -11.14 -5.52
CA GLN A 99 -3.18 -12.10 -6.42
C GLN A 99 -1.84 -11.50 -6.93
N PRO A 100 -0.88 -12.35 -7.37
CA PRO A 100 0.55 -12.10 -7.22
C PRO A 100 1.16 -11.14 -8.24
N SER A 101 2.33 -10.65 -7.84
CA SER A 101 3.23 -9.68 -8.46
C SER A 101 3.48 -9.92 -9.95
N HIS A 102 3.15 -8.92 -10.77
CA HIS A 102 3.91 -8.63 -11.98
C HIS A 102 4.31 -7.16 -11.95
N SER A 103 5.63 -6.96 -12.01
CA SER A 103 6.32 -5.72 -12.33
C SER A 103 5.64 -5.03 -13.52
N ALA A 104 5.01 -3.88 -13.29
CA ALA A 104 4.44 -3.08 -14.37
C ALA A 104 4.61 -1.59 -14.05
N LEU A 105 5.10 -0.89 -15.08
CA LEU A 105 5.45 0.52 -15.18
C LEU A 105 4.46 1.52 -14.53
N PRO A 106 4.89 2.77 -14.24
CA PRO A 106 4.25 3.73 -13.31
C PRO A 106 2.85 4.26 -13.67
N GLY A 107 2.16 3.71 -14.68
CA GLY A 107 0.82 4.14 -15.08
C GLY A 107 -0.32 3.18 -14.72
N SER A 108 -0.01 1.92 -14.39
CA SER A 108 -1.02 0.85 -14.29
C SER A 108 -1.39 0.43 -12.86
N THR A 109 -0.53 0.72 -11.88
CA THR A 109 -0.69 0.26 -10.50
C THR A 109 -1.65 1.13 -9.69
N SER A 110 -1.58 2.46 -9.85
CA SER A 110 -2.51 3.39 -9.19
C SER A 110 -3.94 3.25 -9.71
N VAL A 111 -4.13 3.05 -11.03
CA VAL A 111 -5.46 2.81 -11.61
C VAL A 111 -6.04 1.48 -11.12
N ARG A 112 -5.22 0.41 -11.08
CA ARG A 112 -5.64 -0.88 -10.52
C ARG A 112 -5.99 -0.78 -9.04
N ALA A 113 -5.23 -0.01 -8.26
CA ALA A 113 -5.52 0.24 -6.85
C ALA A 113 -6.83 1.02 -6.67
N ALA A 114 -7.03 2.10 -7.43
CA ALA A 114 -8.27 2.86 -7.44
C ALA A 114 -9.47 1.99 -7.85
N PHE A 115 -9.28 1.04 -8.77
CA PHE A 115 -10.34 0.13 -9.22
C PHE A 115 -10.76 -0.83 -8.11
N VAL A 116 -9.80 -1.45 -7.44
CA VAL A 116 -10.07 -2.32 -6.28
C VAL A 116 -10.75 -1.54 -5.15
N HIS A 117 -10.42 -0.26 -4.97
CA HIS A 117 -11.09 0.61 -4.00
C HIS A 117 -12.56 0.84 -4.36
N VAL A 118 -12.84 1.28 -5.58
CA VAL A 118 -14.21 1.52 -6.06
C VAL A 118 -15.08 0.27 -5.95
N VAL A 119 -14.50 -0.90 -6.24
CA VAL A 119 -15.21 -2.19 -6.10
C VAL A 119 -15.57 -2.48 -4.64
N GLY A 120 -14.69 -2.14 -3.69
CA GLY A 120 -14.96 -2.26 -2.26
C GLY A 120 -16.12 -1.37 -1.82
N ASP A 121 -16.13 -0.11 -2.23
CA ASP A 121 -17.20 0.84 -1.91
C ASP A 121 -18.52 0.44 -2.55
N LEU A 122 -18.48 -0.05 -3.79
CA LEU A 122 -19.67 -0.56 -4.48
C LEU A 122 -20.25 -1.77 -3.75
N LEU A 123 -19.40 -2.69 -3.30
CA LEU A 123 -19.84 -3.85 -2.52
C LEU A 123 -20.48 -3.41 -1.19
N GLN A 124 -19.91 -2.40 -0.53
CA GLN A 124 -20.50 -1.81 0.68
C GLN A 124 -21.87 -1.21 0.41
N SER A 125 -21.98 -0.33 -0.58
CA SER A 125 -23.22 0.40 -0.86
C SER A 125 -24.32 -0.54 -1.34
N VAL A 126 -23.98 -1.58 -2.11
CA VAL A 126 -24.91 -2.66 -2.48
C VAL A 126 -25.37 -3.44 -1.24
N SER A 127 -24.48 -3.77 -0.31
CA SER A 127 -24.84 -4.49 0.92
C SER A 127 -25.88 -3.69 1.74
N VAL A 128 -25.67 -2.38 1.90
CA VAL A 128 -26.62 -1.49 2.59
C VAL A 128 -27.93 -1.36 1.80
N LEU A 129 -27.88 -1.25 0.47
CA LEU A 129 -29.08 -1.19 -0.37
C LEU A 129 -29.94 -2.46 -0.25
N VAL A 130 -29.31 -3.64 -0.20
CA VAL A 130 -29.99 -4.92 0.03
C VAL A 130 -30.65 -4.92 1.40
N ALA A 131 -29.95 -4.50 2.46
CA ALA A 131 -30.53 -4.37 3.79
C ALA A 131 -31.72 -3.40 3.82
N ALA A 132 -31.58 -2.22 3.19
CA ALA A 132 -32.65 -1.22 3.10
C ALA A 132 -33.89 -1.76 2.36
N THR A 133 -33.68 -2.53 1.28
CA THR A 133 -34.75 -3.16 0.51
C THR A 133 -35.50 -4.19 1.34
N ILE A 134 -34.77 -5.04 2.09
CA ILE A 134 -35.37 -6.03 3.01
C ILE A 134 -36.23 -5.31 4.07
N ILE A 135 -35.72 -4.23 4.65
CA ILE A 135 -36.42 -3.44 5.68
C ILE A 135 -37.67 -2.76 5.10
N TYR A 136 -37.60 -2.25 3.87
CA TYR A 136 -38.74 -1.60 3.20
C TYR A 136 -39.92 -2.55 2.98
N PHE A 137 -39.67 -3.77 2.48
CA PHE A 137 -40.72 -4.75 2.23
C PHE A 137 -41.15 -5.51 3.49
N LYS A 138 -40.23 -5.75 4.43
CA LYS A 138 -40.51 -6.43 5.69
C LYS A 138 -39.90 -5.66 6.86
N PRO A 139 -40.63 -4.67 7.41
CA PRO A 139 -40.17 -3.85 8.54
C PRO A 139 -39.84 -4.63 9.82
N GLN A 140 -40.18 -5.93 9.88
CA GLN A 140 -39.85 -6.84 10.98
C GLN A 140 -38.36 -7.23 10.99
N PHE A 141 -37.69 -7.15 9.84
CA PHE A 141 -36.28 -7.52 9.66
C PHE A 141 -35.33 -6.31 9.82
N LYS A 142 -35.60 -5.42 10.77
CA LYS A 142 -34.74 -4.24 11.06
C LYS A 142 -33.29 -4.61 11.38
N ILE A 143 -33.06 -5.83 11.85
CA ILE A 143 -31.75 -6.40 12.17
C ILE A 143 -30.82 -6.54 10.95
N ALA A 144 -31.36 -6.50 9.73
CA ALA A 144 -30.58 -6.62 8.50
C ALA A 144 -29.52 -5.52 8.35
N ASP A 145 -29.81 -4.31 8.81
CA ASP A 145 -28.88 -3.16 8.74
C ASP A 145 -27.65 -3.33 9.66
N PRO A 146 -27.79 -3.63 10.96
CA PRO A 146 -26.65 -3.95 11.81
C PRO A 146 -25.82 -5.13 11.31
N ILE A 147 -26.46 -6.19 10.79
CA ILE A 147 -25.75 -7.35 10.24
C ILE A 147 -24.91 -6.96 9.02
N SER A 148 -25.47 -6.18 8.10
CA SER A 148 -24.74 -5.67 6.94
C SER A 148 -23.54 -4.81 7.35
N THR A 149 -23.71 -3.96 8.37
CA THR A 149 -22.65 -3.09 8.89
C THR A 149 -21.52 -3.90 9.53
N LEU A 150 -21.84 -4.91 10.34
CA LEU A 150 -20.85 -5.78 10.97
C LEU A 150 -20.09 -6.62 9.94
N PHE A 151 -20.80 -7.20 8.97
CA PHE A 151 -20.18 -7.94 7.87
C PHE A 151 -19.14 -7.07 7.14
N PHE A 152 -19.52 -5.86 6.76
CA PHE A 152 -18.61 -4.96 6.06
C PHE A 152 -17.45 -4.48 6.95
N SER A 153 -17.69 -4.26 8.24
CA SER A 153 -16.65 -3.86 9.18
C SER A 153 -15.56 -4.93 9.32
N VAL A 154 -15.92 -6.21 9.35
CA VAL A 154 -14.95 -7.32 9.36
C VAL A 154 -14.12 -7.33 8.07
N PHE A 155 -14.77 -7.09 6.93
CA PHE A 155 -14.11 -7.02 5.63
C PHE A 155 -13.13 -5.83 5.53
N VAL A 156 -13.50 -4.65 6.03
CA VAL A 156 -12.62 -3.47 6.10
C VAL A 156 -11.43 -3.72 7.03
N LEU A 157 -11.66 -4.30 8.21
CA LEU A 157 -10.58 -4.62 9.14
C LEU A 157 -9.60 -5.65 8.53
N GLY A 158 -10.12 -6.72 7.93
CA GLY A 158 -9.31 -7.76 7.30
C GLY A 158 -8.46 -7.25 6.15
N SER A 159 -9.03 -6.38 5.31
CA SER A 159 -8.27 -5.72 4.25
C SER A 159 -7.18 -4.82 4.83
N THR A 160 -7.56 -3.82 5.63
CA THR A 160 -6.64 -2.80 6.16
C THR A 160 -5.45 -3.35 6.97
N ILE A 161 -5.55 -4.53 7.61
CA ILE A 161 -4.40 -5.20 8.26
C ILE A 161 -3.25 -5.44 7.27
N THR A 162 -3.55 -5.81 6.02
CA THR A 162 -2.53 -6.07 5.00
C THR A 162 -1.74 -4.81 4.65
N ILE A 163 -2.43 -3.68 4.54
CA ILE A 163 -1.83 -2.36 4.31
C ILE A 163 -1.02 -1.94 5.52
N LEU A 164 -1.58 -2.10 6.72
CA LEU A 164 -0.93 -1.72 7.96
C LEU A 164 0.43 -2.42 8.10
N ARG A 165 0.50 -3.71 7.77
CA ARG A 165 1.76 -4.48 7.71
C ARG A 165 2.79 -3.87 6.75
N ASP A 166 2.37 -3.31 5.63
CA ASP A 166 3.27 -2.70 4.65
C ASP A 166 3.81 -1.37 5.10
N VAL A 167 2.93 -0.54 5.63
CA VAL A 167 3.30 0.74 6.25
C VAL A 167 4.29 0.49 7.38
N PHE A 168 4.01 -0.47 8.27
CA PHE A 168 4.93 -0.83 9.33
C PHE A 168 6.26 -1.37 8.80
N ARG A 169 6.26 -2.20 7.75
CA ARG A 169 7.51 -2.69 7.16
C ARG A 169 8.39 -1.56 6.65
N VAL A 170 7.81 -0.55 5.99
CA VAL A 170 8.56 0.63 5.53
C VAL A 170 9.07 1.46 6.71
N LEU A 171 8.24 1.67 7.74
CA LEU A 171 8.64 2.43 8.94
C LEU A 171 9.74 1.72 9.75
N MET A 172 9.73 0.39 9.76
CA MET A 172 10.72 -0.46 10.42
C MET A 172 11.95 -0.74 9.55
N GLU A 173 12.12 -0.02 8.43
CA GLU A 173 13.26 -0.17 7.52
C GLU A 173 13.42 -1.59 6.96
N GLY A 174 12.32 -2.32 6.86
CA GLY A 174 12.30 -3.68 6.33
C GLY A 174 12.54 -3.73 4.82
N THR A 175 12.98 -4.89 4.35
CA THR A 175 13.26 -5.14 2.93
C THR A 175 12.03 -4.90 2.06
N PRO A 176 12.16 -4.18 0.93
CA PRO A 176 11.04 -3.90 0.03
C PRO A 176 10.37 -5.20 -0.45
N ARG A 177 9.05 -5.16 -0.67
CA ARG A 177 8.33 -6.33 -1.20
C ARG A 177 8.82 -6.67 -2.61
N GLY A 178 9.06 -7.95 -2.87
CA GLY A 178 9.53 -8.45 -4.16
C GLY A 178 11.04 -8.40 -4.36
N LEU A 179 11.78 -7.87 -3.38
CA LEU A 179 13.23 -7.95 -3.31
C LEU A 179 13.61 -9.05 -2.32
N GLU A 180 14.31 -10.08 -2.82
CA GLU A 180 14.86 -11.14 -2.00
C GLU A 180 16.31 -10.82 -1.65
N PHE A 181 16.60 -10.88 -0.35
CA PHE A 181 17.94 -10.61 0.18
C PHE A 181 18.99 -11.50 -0.47
N ASP A 182 18.72 -12.80 -0.55
CA ASP A 182 19.64 -13.79 -1.09
C ASP A 182 19.90 -13.59 -2.58
N ALA A 183 18.86 -13.24 -3.36
CA ALA A 183 19.01 -12.95 -4.78
C ALA A 183 19.91 -11.73 -5.04
N VAL A 184 19.80 -10.67 -4.22
CA VAL A 184 20.70 -9.52 -4.31
C VAL A 184 22.13 -9.94 -3.96
N LYS A 185 22.30 -10.68 -2.88
CA LYS A 185 23.62 -11.16 -2.43
C LYS A 185 24.30 -12.05 -3.48
N GLU A 186 23.57 -12.98 -4.10
CA GLU A 186 24.08 -13.85 -5.15
C GLU A 186 24.56 -13.08 -6.38
N VAL A 187 23.80 -12.08 -6.82
CA VAL A 187 24.18 -11.23 -7.95
C VAL A 187 25.47 -10.45 -7.64
N LEU A 188 25.57 -9.90 -6.43
CA LEU A 188 26.78 -9.18 -5.99
C LEU A 188 28.01 -10.09 -5.89
N LEU A 189 27.86 -11.31 -5.37
CA LEU A 189 28.94 -12.30 -5.32
C LEU A 189 29.36 -12.80 -6.72
N GLY A 190 28.47 -12.70 -7.71
CA GLY A 190 28.77 -13.03 -9.10
C GLY A 190 29.56 -11.96 -9.87
N ALA A 191 29.78 -10.78 -9.28
CA ALA A 191 30.53 -9.71 -9.92
C ALA A 191 32.05 -9.98 -9.90
N SER A 192 32.72 -9.70 -11.02
CA SER A 192 34.16 -9.93 -11.17
C SER A 192 34.97 -9.17 -10.13
N GLY A 193 35.82 -9.86 -9.38
CA GLY A 193 36.68 -9.26 -8.35
C GLY A 193 36.04 -9.13 -6.97
N VAL A 194 34.77 -9.54 -6.80
CA VAL A 194 34.11 -9.62 -5.51
C VAL A 194 34.36 -10.98 -4.87
N ARG A 195 34.86 -10.98 -3.64
CA ARG A 195 35.15 -12.18 -2.84
C ARG A 195 34.19 -12.36 -1.67
N GLY A 196 33.56 -11.28 -1.21
CA GLY A 196 32.61 -11.31 -0.12
C GLY A 196 31.66 -10.13 -0.14
N VAL A 197 30.49 -10.35 0.47
CA VAL A 197 29.46 -9.32 0.67
C VAL A 197 29.00 -9.40 2.12
N HIS A 198 29.14 -8.30 2.85
CA HIS A 198 28.75 -8.14 4.25
C HIS A 198 28.03 -6.82 4.47
N ASP A 199 27.40 -6.67 5.65
CA ASP A 199 26.61 -5.49 6.02
C ASP A 199 25.61 -5.04 4.93
N LEU A 200 25.02 -6.02 4.23
CA LEU A 200 23.99 -5.78 3.21
C LEU A 200 22.70 -5.35 3.89
N HIS A 201 22.38 -4.07 3.81
CA HIS A 201 21.13 -3.50 4.31
C HIS A 201 20.24 -3.10 3.14
N LEU A 202 19.04 -3.66 3.11
CA LEU A 202 18.02 -3.39 2.11
C LEU A 202 16.80 -2.79 2.78
N TRP A 203 16.45 -1.55 2.46
CA TRP A 203 15.28 -0.89 3.01
C TRP A 203 14.52 -0.09 1.96
N ALA A 204 13.35 0.41 2.33
CA ALA A 204 12.55 1.29 1.48
C ALA A 204 12.33 2.63 2.20
N LEU A 205 12.55 3.76 1.52
CA LEU A 205 12.11 5.06 2.03
C LEU A 205 10.60 5.27 1.81
N THR A 206 10.09 4.73 0.71
CA THR A 206 8.68 4.61 0.34
C THR A 206 8.49 3.35 -0.51
N LEU A 207 7.25 3.01 -0.87
CA LEU A 207 6.95 1.90 -1.78
C LEU A 207 7.63 2.01 -3.15
N SER A 208 8.06 3.21 -3.55
CA SER A 208 8.66 3.49 -4.86
C SER A 208 10.14 3.87 -4.80
N HIS A 209 10.71 4.02 -3.61
CA HIS A 209 12.11 4.44 -3.42
C HIS A 209 12.88 3.41 -2.58
N PRO A 210 13.24 2.25 -3.17
CA PRO A 210 14.11 1.28 -2.52
C PRO A 210 15.53 1.83 -2.41
N ALA A 211 16.20 1.51 -1.31
CA ALA A 211 17.56 1.92 -1.01
C ALA A 211 18.39 0.73 -0.51
N VAL A 212 19.69 0.77 -0.81
CA VAL A 212 20.65 -0.27 -0.43
C VAL A 212 21.94 0.36 0.10
N SER A 213 22.46 -0.24 1.16
CA SER A 213 23.83 -0.05 1.65
C SER A 213 24.50 -1.41 1.71
N VAL A 214 25.72 -1.53 1.20
CA VAL A 214 26.43 -2.81 1.18
C VAL A 214 27.93 -2.62 1.24
N HIS A 215 28.61 -3.52 1.94
CA HIS A 215 30.06 -3.61 1.94
C HIS A 215 30.48 -4.80 1.08
N VAL A 216 31.41 -4.54 0.16
CA VAL A 216 31.89 -5.50 -0.82
C VAL A 216 33.39 -5.69 -0.62
N ALA A 217 33.79 -6.92 -0.29
CA ALA A 217 35.17 -7.31 -0.14
C ALA A 217 35.75 -7.73 -1.50
N VAL A 218 36.83 -7.10 -1.93
CA VAL A 218 37.50 -7.38 -3.22
C VAL A 218 38.88 -8.01 -3.03
N ASP A 219 39.34 -8.73 -4.04
CA ASP A 219 40.71 -9.28 -4.06
C ASP A 219 41.77 -8.15 -4.10
N ALA A 220 42.96 -8.41 -3.53
CA ALA A 220 44.03 -7.43 -3.39
C ALA A 220 44.56 -6.85 -4.73
N GLY A 221 44.27 -7.50 -5.86
CA GLY A 221 44.65 -7.06 -7.21
C GLY A 221 43.49 -6.55 -8.07
N ALA A 222 42.28 -6.46 -7.53
CA ALA A 222 41.12 -5.98 -8.28
C ALA A 222 41.11 -4.45 -8.35
N ASP A 223 40.64 -3.90 -9.47
CA ASP A 223 40.38 -2.47 -9.59
C ASP A 223 39.10 -2.11 -8.82
N THR A 224 39.26 -1.44 -7.68
CA THR A 224 38.16 -1.07 -6.79
C THR A 224 37.14 -0.15 -7.46
N GLU A 225 37.57 0.74 -8.35
CA GLU A 225 36.69 1.69 -9.03
C GLU A 225 35.83 0.96 -10.07
N MET A 226 36.43 0.04 -10.83
CA MET A 226 35.69 -0.81 -11.77
C MET A 226 34.66 -1.68 -11.05
N VAL A 227 35.01 -2.29 -9.91
CA VAL A 227 34.07 -3.10 -9.13
C VAL A 227 32.92 -2.24 -8.59
N LEU A 228 33.22 -1.05 -8.06
CA LEU A 228 32.20 -0.12 -7.57
C LEU A 228 31.20 0.26 -8.66
N GLN A 229 31.69 0.59 -9.87
CA GLN A 229 30.85 0.95 -11.01
C GLN A 229 29.98 -0.21 -11.47
N GLU A 230 30.54 -1.42 -11.60
CA GLU A 230 29.81 -2.62 -12.00
C GLU A 230 28.72 -2.99 -10.98
N VAL A 231 29.07 -3.05 -9.70
CA VAL A 231 28.12 -3.37 -8.62
C VAL A 231 27.00 -2.34 -8.55
N THR A 232 27.33 -1.05 -8.62
CA THR A 232 26.34 0.03 -8.60
C THR A 232 25.40 -0.07 -9.81
N ALA A 233 25.95 -0.34 -11.00
CA ALA A 233 25.16 -0.53 -12.22
C ALA A 233 24.23 -1.74 -12.12
N GLN A 234 24.67 -2.86 -11.54
CA GLN A 234 23.82 -4.03 -11.33
C GLN A 234 22.67 -3.75 -10.33
N LEU A 235 22.97 -3.08 -9.22
CA LEU A 235 21.96 -2.70 -8.21
C LEU A 235 20.88 -1.77 -8.81
N GLN A 236 21.29 -0.80 -9.63
CA GLN A 236 20.36 0.12 -10.28
C GLN A 236 19.57 -0.55 -11.42
N SER A 237 20.24 -1.27 -12.32
CA SER A 237 19.62 -1.80 -13.54
C SER A 237 18.76 -3.05 -13.30
N ARG A 238 19.20 -3.97 -12.43
CA ARG A 238 18.47 -5.23 -12.17
C ARG A 238 17.40 -5.09 -11.10
N PHE A 239 17.70 -4.35 -10.04
CA PHE A 239 16.87 -4.28 -8.84
C PHE A 239 16.14 -2.94 -8.66
N GLY A 240 16.53 -1.90 -9.41
CA GLY A 240 15.85 -0.60 -9.39
C GLY A 240 16.09 0.22 -8.13
N PHE A 241 17.21 0.01 -7.42
CA PHE A 241 17.55 0.81 -6.25
C PHE A 241 17.76 2.29 -6.62
N ALA A 242 16.99 3.18 -6.01
CA ALA A 242 17.07 4.63 -6.26
C ALA A 242 18.27 5.26 -5.54
N LEU A 243 18.60 4.73 -4.36
CA LEU A 243 19.75 5.14 -3.55
C LEU A 243 20.62 3.93 -3.30
N CYS A 244 21.88 4.01 -3.75
CA CYS A 244 22.87 2.97 -3.56
C CYS A 244 24.07 3.56 -2.82
N THR A 245 24.49 2.90 -1.75
CA THR A 245 25.78 3.17 -1.10
C THR A 245 26.56 1.87 -1.07
N VAL A 246 27.69 1.86 -1.76
CA VAL A 246 28.54 0.67 -1.88
C VAL A 246 29.90 1.05 -1.32
N GLN A 247 30.31 0.35 -0.28
CA GLN A 247 31.64 0.49 0.31
C GLN A 247 32.49 -0.67 -0.18
N VAL A 248 33.61 -0.35 -0.83
CA VAL A 248 34.56 -1.34 -1.32
C VAL A 248 35.71 -1.47 -0.32
N GLU A 249 35.94 -2.68 0.16
CA GLU A 249 36.98 -3.02 1.13
C GLU A 249 37.89 -4.10 0.56
N GLN A 250 39.16 -4.13 0.99
CA GLN A 250 40.00 -5.27 0.64
C GLN A 250 39.60 -6.48 1.48
N HIS A 251 39.58 -7.66 0.86
CA HIS A 251 39.30 -8.90 1.58
C HIS A 251 40.35 -9.13 2.67
N GLN A 252 39.95 -8.92 3.92
CA GLN A 252 40.70 -9.36 5.08
C GLN A 252 40.21 -10.76 5.43
N GLU A 253 41.06 -11.77 5.22
CA GLU A 253 40.84 -13.08 5.83
C GLU A 253 40.78 -12.87 7.35
N SER A 254 39.57 -12.98 7.91
CA SER A 254 39.42 -13.01 9.36
C SER A 254 40.19 -14.22 9.87
N ALA A 255 41.21 -13.96 10.70
CA ALA A 255 42.04 -14.97 11.37
C ALA A 255 41.22 -15.88 12.30
#